data_AF-A0A645HUI3-F1
#
_entry.id   AF-A0A645HUI3-F1
#
_cell.length_a   1.000
_cell.length_b   1.000
_cell.length_c   1.000
_cell.angle_alpha   90.00
_cell.angle_beta   90.00
_cell.angle_gamma   90.00
#
_symmetry.space_group_name_H-M   'P 1'
#
loop_
_entity.id
_entity.type
_entity.pdbx_description
1 polymer ?
#
loop_
_entity_poly.entity_id
_entity_poly.type
_entity_poly.pdbx_seq_one_letter_code
_entity_poly.pdbx_strand_id
1 'polypeptide(L)'
;MMNKNAFIGNKVALEDLVFHDCKIYGFGFNIENNELLVDIDYIEEWIKEENDDYYSFVVFPSTLIFENVWDLNIDISTNIELIIDNIERSNPNIPRNISYLPNFSREYDGK
;
A
#
# COMPACT_ATOMS: atom_id res chain seq x y z
N MET A 1 -11.96 22.82 17.85
CA MET A 1 -11.61 22.84 16.41
C MET A 1 -10.21 22.28 16.28
N MET A 2 -10.06 20.99 15.98
CA MET A 2 -8.76 20.37 15.72
C MET A 2 -8.45 20.51 14.23
N ASN A 3 -7.25 21.02 13.96
CA ASN A 3 -6.72 21.26 12.64
C ASN A 3 -6.55 19.91 11.94
N LYS A 4 -7.32 19.67 10.86
CA LYS A 4 -7.04 18.54 9.97
C LYS A 4 -5.70 18.87 9.31
N ASN A 5 -4.65 18.16 9.71
CA ASN A 5 -3.36 18.23 9.01
C ASN A 5 -3.65 18.02 7.53
N ALA A 6 -3.53 19.08 6.74
CA ALA A 6 -3.61 18.98 5.30
C ALA A 6 -2.43 18.11 4.90
N PHE A 7 -2.70 16.91 4.38
CA PHE A 7 -1.69 16.17 3.64
C PHE A 7 -1.24 17.04 2.48
N ILE A 8 -0.09 17.68 2.60
CA ILE A 8 0.61 18.32 1.49
C ILE A 8 1.47 17.22 0.87
N GLY A 9 0.81 16.30 0.18
CA GLY A 9 1.44 15.30 -0.67
C GLY A 9 0.98 15.54 -2.10
N ASN A 10 1.88 15.32 -3.07
CA ASN A 10 1.43 15.15 -4.44
C ASN A 10 0.53 13.92 -4.48
N LYS A 11 -0.66 14.05 -5.05
CA LYS A 11 -1.49 12.88 -5.34
C LYS A 11 -0.86 12.16 -6.52
N VAL A 12 -0.34 10.98 -6.27
CA VAL A 12 0.16 10.05 -7.29
C VAL A 12 -0.90 8.96 -7.47
N ALA A 13 -1.14 8.56 -8.71
CA ALA A 13 -2.03 7.43 -8.97
C ALA A 13 -1.34 6.12 -8.55
N LEU A 14 -2.09 5.15 -8.05
CA LEU A 14 -1.51 3.86 -7.63
C LEU A 14 -0.79 3.18 -8.78
N GLU A 15 -1.32 3.35 -10.00
CA GLU A 15 -0.81 2.82 -11.25
C GLU A 15 0.57 3.39 -11.64
N ASP A 16 0.96 4.51 -11.04
CA ASP A 16 2.26 5.16 -11.26
C ASP A 16 3.30 4.72 -10.21
N LEU A 17 2.90 3.95 -9.18
CA LEU A 17 3.79 3.45 -8.12
C LEU A 17 4.23 2.02 -8.43
N VAL A 18 5.47 1.69 -8.10
CA VAL A 18 6.07 0.36 -8.30
C VAL A 18 6.43 -0.23 -6.95
N PHE A 19 5.80 -1.34 -6.58
CA PHE A 19 6.04 -2.00 -5.29
C PHE A 19 6.85 -3.29 -5.40
N HIS A 20 7.25 -3.69 -6.62
CA HIS A 20 8.04 -4.90 -6.84
C HIS A 20 9.33 -4.85 -6.00
N ASP A 21 9.68 -5.98 -5.39
CA ASP A 21 10.80 -6.18 -4.47
C ASP A 21 10.73 -5.45 -3.13
N CYS A 22 9.65 -4.73 -2.83
CA CYS A 22 9.49 -4.12 -1.51
C CYS A 22 9.32 -5.21 -0.43
N LYS A 23 10.23 -5.20 0.56
CA LYS A 23 10.21 -6.16 1.66
C LYS A 23 9.08 -5.82 2.64
N ILE A 24 8.35 -6.85 3.10
CA ILE A 24 7.33 -6.71 4.15
C ILE A 24 7.92 -7.18 5.47
N TYR A 25 7.81 -6.35 6.51
CA TYR A 25 8.24 -6.68 7.87
C TYR A 25 7.09 -7.13 8.76
N GLY A 26 5.86 -6.70 8.46
CA GLY A 26 4.69 -7.10 9.23
C GLY A 26 3.41 -6.44 8.75
N PHE A 27 2.31 -6.86 9.35
CA PHE A 27 0.99 -6.28 9.15
C PHE A 27 0.35 -5.99 10.50
N GLY A 28 -0.47 -4.93 10.53
CA GLY A 28 -1.18 -4.47 11.71
C GLY A 28 -2.63 -4.13 11.37
N PHE A 29 -3.50 -4.17 12.38
CA PHE A 29 -4.91 -3.86 12.24
C PHE A 29 -5.26 -2.67 13.14
N ASN A 30 -5.71 -1.57 12.54
CA ASN A 30 -6.30 -0.47 13.26
C ASN A 30 -7.84 -0.58 13.19
N ILE A 31 -8.40 -1.30 14.16
CA ILE A 31 -9.82 -1.67 14.20
C ILE A 31 -10.71 -0.42 14.35
N GLU A 32 -10.25 0.61 15.04
CA GLU A 32 -11.04 1.84 15.27
C GLU A 32 -11.33 2.57 13.95
N ASN A 33 -10.43 2.46 12.98
CA ASN A 33 -10.54 3.10 11.66
C ASN A 33 -10.86 2.12 10.52
N ASN A 34 -10.97 0.81 10.79
CA ASN A 34 -11.05 -0.24 9.78
C ASN A 34 -9.86 -0.19 8.79
N GLU A 35 -8.63 -0.08 9.29
CA GLU A 35 -7.43 -0.03 8.43
C GLU A 35 -6.60 -1.30 8.55
N LEU A 36 -6.07 -1.77 7.42
CA LEU A 36 -4.95 -2.70 7.34
C LEU A 36 -3.67 -1.90 7.10
N LEU A 37 -2.68 -2.11 7.96
CA LEU A 37 -1.36 -1.49 7.88
C LEU A 37 -0.36 -2.54 7.41
N VAL A 38 0.47 -2.24 6.42
CA VAL A 38 1.56 -3.10 5.95
C VAL A 38 2.87 -2.33 6.04
N ASP A 39 3.79 -2.82 6.87
CA ASP A 39 5.09 -2.20 7.09
C ASP A 39 6.09 -2.69 6.04
N ILE A 40 6.66 -1.77 5.28
CA ILE A 40 7.51 -2.06 4.13
C ILE A 40 8.75 -1.17 4.05
N ASP A 41 9.75 -1.65 3.33
CA ASP A 41 10.79 -0.80 2.74
C ASP A 41 10.41 -0.49 1.30
N TYR A 42 9.92 0.73 1.04
CA TYR A 42 9.53 1.16 -0.30
C TYR A 42 10.78 1.52 -1.13
N ILE A 43 10.90 0.93 -2.31
CA ILE A 43 11.98 1.20 -3.25
C ILE A 43 11.49 2.29 -4.22
N GLU A 44 11.98 3.51 -4.04
CA GLU A 44 11.62 4.64 -4.91
C GLU A 44 12.35 4.57 -6.25
N GLU A 45 13.64 4.19 -6.22
CA GLU A 45 14.50 4.24 -7.40
C GLU A 45 15.49 3.06 -7.43
N TRP A 46 15.67 2.52 -8.63
CA TRP A 46 16.65 1.51 -8.97
C TRP A 46 17.81 2.16 -9.71
N ILE A 47 19.00 2.15 -9.10
CA ILE A 47 20.20 2.77 -9.66
C ILE A 47 21.09 1.67 -10.23
N LYS A 48 21.37 1.76 -11.53
CA LYS A 48 22.30 0.87 -12.24
C LYS A 48 23.45 1.68 -12.83
N GLU A 49 24.64 1.47 -12.29
CA GLU A 49 25.87 2.05 -12.83
C GLU A 49 26.36 1.23 -14.03
N GLU A 50 26.88 1.89 -15.07
CA GLU A 50 27.26 1.24 -16.34
C GLU A 50 28.34 0.16 -16.22
N ASN A 51 29.15 0.20 -15.15
CA ASN A 51 30.27 -0.73 -14.92
C ASN A 51 30.14 -1.52 -13.61
N ASP A 52 28.94 -1.59 -13.05
CA ASP A 52 28.67 -2.39 -11.85
C ASP A 52 27.79 -3.59 -12.21
N ASP A 53 28.09 -4.76 -11.65
CA ASP A 53 27.26 -5.96 -11.79
C ASP A 53 26.03 -5.90 -10.87
N TYR A 54 26.05 -5.07 -9.83
CA TYR A 54 24.98 -4.94 -8.85
C TYR A 54 24.03 -3.76 -9.14
N TYR A 55 22.90 -3.75 -8.43
CA TYR A 55 21.97 -2.61 -8.38
C TYR A 55 22.08 -1.97 -6.99
N SER A 56 21.97 -0.65 -6.96
CA SER A 56 21.74 0.12 -5.72
C SER A 56 20.31 0.62 -5.69
N PHE A 57 19.76 0.83 -4.49
CA PHE A 57 18.36 1.19 -4.31
C PHE A 57 18.23 2.42 -3.41
N VAL A 58 17.34 3.33 -3.78
CA VAL A 58 16.86 4.39 -2.88
C VAL A 58 15.64 3.84 -2.15
N VAL A 59 15.78 3.64 -0.84
CA VAL A 59 14.79 2.94 0.00
C VAL A 59 14.26 3.84 1.10
N PHE A 60 12.95 3.83 1.30
CA PHE A 60 12.25 4.56 2.35
C PHE A 60 11.42 3.62 3.24
N PRO A 61 11.67 3.58 4.57
CA PRO A 61 10.78 2.91 5.51
C PRO A 61 9.40 3.54 5.43
N SER A 62 8.39 2.72 5.12
CA SER A 62 7.06 3.19 4.75
C SER A 62 5.98 2.25 5.30
N THR A 63 4.77 2.79 5.51
CA THR A 63 3.60 1.99 5.87
C THR A 63 2.53 2.19 4.82
N LEU A 64 2.11 1.10 4.17
CA LEU A 64 0.91 1.12 3.32
C LEU A 64 -0.32 1.04 4.22
N ILE A 65 -1.25 1.97 4.01
CA ILE A 65 -2.51 2.04 4.75
C ILE A 65 -3.64 1.75 3.78
N PHE A 66 -4.29 0.61 3.95
CA PHE A 66 -5.54 0.29 3.28
C PHE A 66 -6.67 0.73 4.20
N GLU A 67 -7.40 1.75 3.79
CA GLU A 67 -8.54 2.28 4.55
C GLU A 67 -9.80 1.48 4.24
N ASN A 68 -10.72 1.43 5.21
CA ASN A 68 -12.07 0.87 5.05
C ASN A 68 -12.16 -0.65 4.81
N VAL A 69 -11.15 -1.40 5.22
CA VAL A 69 -11.07 -2.85 5.06
C VAL A 69 -12.13 -3.53 5.93
N TRP A 70 -13.10 -4.19 5.29
CA TRP A 70 -14.19 -4.90 5.95
C TRP A 70 -14.20 -6.42 5.67
N ASP A 71 -13.49 -6.85 4.62
CA ASP A 71 -13.28 -8.25 4.25
C ASP A 71 -11.82 -8.44 3.84
N LEU A 72 -11.15 -9.40 4.47
CA LEU A 72 -9.73 -9.64 4.25
C LEU A 72 -9.48 -11.14 4.13
N ASN A 73 -8.93 -11.53 2.97
CA ASN A 73 -8.44 -12.87 2.73
C ASN A 73 -6.92 -12.83 2.61
N ILE A 74 -6.24 -13.64 3.42
CA ILE A 74 -4.78 -13.78 3.38
C ILE A 74 -4.45 -15.26 3.26
N ASP A 75 -3.69 -15.61 2.23
CA ASP A 75 -3.06 -16.92 2.07
C ASP A 75 -1.54 -16.75 2.15
N ILE A 76 -0.90 -17.36 3.15
CA ILE A 76 0.54 -17.26 3.37
C ILE A 76 1.15 -18.65 3.38
N SER A 77 2.02 -18.90 2.41
CA SER A 77 2.92 -20.05 2.37
C SER A 77 4.34 -19.55 2.15
N THR A 78 5.14 -19.46 3.22
CA THR A 78 6.51 -18.91 3.15
C THR A 78 7.48 -19.68 4.04
N ASN A 79 8.76 -19.57 3.72
CA ASN A 79 9.89 -20.06 4.49
C ASN A 79 10.45 -19.06 5.51
N ILE A 80 9.97 -17.80 5.52
CA ILE A 80 10.08 -16.71 6.54
C ILE A 80 10.13 -15.30 5.89
N GLU A 81 10.36 -15.21 4.59
CA GLU A 81 10.48 -13.92 3.89
C GLU A 81 9.21 -13.58 3.11
N LEU A 82 8.85 -12.29 3.10
CA LEU A 82 7.72 -11.73 2.37
C LEU A 82 8.21 -10.53 1.56
N ILE A 83 8.00 -10.59 0.26
CA ILE A 83 8.38 -9.56 -0.71
C ILE A 83 7.16 -9.31 -1.59
N ILE A 84 6.90 -8.04 -1.90
CA ILE A 84 5.83 -7.66 -2.79
C ILE A 84 6.27 -7.95 -4.24
N ASP A 85 5.52 -8.80 -4.92
CA ASP A 85 5.65 -9.01 -6.37
C ASP A 85 4.85 -7.93 -7.11
N ASN A 86 3.55 -7.85 -6.84
CA ASN A 86 2.69 -6.83 -7.41
C ASN A 86 1.59 -6.39 -6.43
N ILE A 87 1.14 -5.14 -6.57
CA ILE A 87 -0.08 -4.64 -5.97
C ILE A 87 -1.04 -4.29 -7.10
N GLU A 88 -2.06 -5.13 -7.24
CA GLU A 88 -3.09 -4.94 -8.25
C GLU A 88 -4.40 -4.51 -7.62
N ARG A 89 -5.17 -3.79 -8.42
CA ARG A 89 -6.47 -3.27 -8.03
C ARG A 89 -7.49 -3.63 -9.11
N SER A 90 -8.33 -4.61 -8.83
CA SER A 90 -9.37 -5.08 -9.74
C SER A 90 -10.74 -4.48 -9.41
N ASN A 91 -11.57 -4.29 -10.45
CA ASN A 91 -13.00 -3.97 -10.35
C ASN A 91 -13.38 -2.72 -9.49
N PRO A 92 -13.13 -1.49 -9.99
CA PRO A 92 -13.57 -0.25 -9.35
C PRO A 92 -15.10 -0.20 -9.23
N ASN A 93 -15.64 -0.35 -8.03
CA ASN A 93 -17.06 -0.15 -7.74
C ASN A 93 -17.27 0.83 -6.58
N ILE A 94 -18.51 0.94 -6.11
CA ILE A 94 -18.90 1.82 -5.02
C ILE A 94 -18.78 1.01 -3.71
N PRO A 95 -17.99 1.47 -2.72
CA PRO A 95 -17.81 0.78 -1.45
C PRO A 95 -19.15 0.46 -0.79
N ARG A 96 -19.27 -0.71 -0.15
CA ARG A 96 -20.52 -1.15 0.50
C ARG A 96 -21.05 -0.18 1.56
N ASN A 97 -20.17 0.62 2.15
CA ASN A 97 -20.50 1.62 3.17
C ASN A 97 -20.37 3.07 2.67
N ILE A 98 -20.52 3.33 1.36
CA ILE A 98 -20.47 4.67 0.75
C ILE A 98 -21.30 5.73 1.50
N SER A 99 -22.39 5.32 2.16
CA SER A 99 -23.25 6.20 2.97
C SER A 99 -22.60 6.75 4.24
N TYR A 100 -21.47 6.17 4.68
CA TYR A 100 -20.76 6.54 5.91
C TYR A 100 -19.38 7.15 5.65
N LEU A 101 -18.92 7.18 4.39
CA LEU A 101 -17.64 7.77 4.03
C LEU A 101 -17.81 9.29 3.87
N PRO A 102 -17.05 10.11 4.61
CA PRO A 102 -17.23 11.57 4.68
C PRO A 102 -16.85 12.29 3.38
N ASN A 103 -16.20 11.59 2.45
CA ASN A 103 -15.85 12.03 1.11
C ASN A 103 -16.05 10.84 0.16
N PHE A 104 -16.33 11.07 -1.12
CA PHE A 104 -16.46 10.02 -2.15
C PHE A 104 -15.14 9.27 -2.42
N SER A 105 -14.52 8.67 -1.41
CA SER A 105 -13.42 7.73 -1.54
C SER A 105 -13.98 6.41 -2.06
N ARG A 106 -13.57 6.04 -3.28
CA ARG A 106 -13.98 4.80 -3.97
C ARG A 106 -13.13 3.64 -3.43
N GLU A 107 -13.73 2.46 -3.29
CA GLU A 107 -13.10 1.20 -2.85
C GLU A 107 -13.53 0.05 -3.79
N TYR A 108 -12.76 -1.04 -3.83
CA TYR A 108 -12.69 -2.01 -4.95
C TYR A 108 -13.24 -3.39 -4.57
N ASP A 109 -14.03 -4.00 -5.45
CA ASP A 109 -14.71 -5.28 -5.15
C ASP A 109 -14.02 -6.43 -5.91
N GLY A 110 -13.18 -7.21 -5.25
CA GLY A 110 -12.53 -8.39 -5.83
C GLY A 110 -13.51 -9.33 -6.56
N LYS A 111 -13.35 -9.40 -7.89
CA LYS A 111 -13.73 -10.52 -8.73
C LYS A 111 -12.54 -10.90 -9.59
#